data_AF-A0A223KVE1-F1
#
_entry.id   AF-A0A223KVE1-F1
#
_cell.length_a   1.000
_cell.length_b   1.000
_cell.length_c   1.000
_cell.angle_alpha   90.00
_cell.angle_beta   90.00
_cell.angle_gamma   90.00
#
_symmetry.space_group_name_H-M   'P 1'
#
loop_
_entity.id
_entity.type
_entity.pdbx_description
1 polymer ?
#
loop_
_entity_poly.entity_id
_entity_poly.type
_entity_poly.pdbx_seq_one_letter_code
_entity_poly.pdbx_strand_id
1 'polypeptide(L)'
;MNRMQAYNDVSLELLHLLQNLPPIKEDDDYLQPMNELLQKREVLLEVIKPPYSEEEKVIGKSVVQLDIKIQQLLQNRKVRISEEMMKIKQSKKVNKAYANSFQAPSLDGTYYDKRN
;
A
#
# COMPACT_ATOMS: atom_id res chain seq x y z
N MET A 1 -21.41 -0.32 -25.19
CA MET A 1 -20.50 -1.13 -24.36
C MET A 1 -21.28 -1.66 -23.17
N ASN A 2 -21.22 -2.96 -22.88
CA ASN A 2 -21.95 -3.57 -21.76
C ASN A 2 -21.38 -3.04 -20.42
N ARG A 3 -22.23 -2.59 -19.49
CA ARG A 3 -21.79 -2.00 -18.20
C ARG A 3 -20.96 -2.96 -17.34
N MET A 4 -21.27 -4.25 -17.39
CA MET A 4 -20.50 -5.28 -16.68
C MET A 4 -19.13 -5.49 -17.35
N GLN A 5 -19.06 -5.39 -18.68
CA GLN A 5 -17.81 -5.45 -19.42
C GLN A 5 -16.91 -4.25 -19.06
N ALA A 6 -17.47 -3.03 -19.03
CA ALA A 6 -16.72 -1.85 -18.64
C ALA A 6 -16.12 -1.98 -17.23
N TYR A 7 -16.89 -2.51 -16.26
CA TYR A 7 -16.36 -2.77 -14.92
C TYR A 7 -15.27 -3.85 -14.90
N ASN A 8 -15.43 -4.91 -15.70
CA ASN A 8 -14.43 -5.94 -15.84
C ASN A 8 -13.12 -5.38 -16.41
N ASP A 9 -13.19 -4.54 -17.45
CA ASP A 9 -12.02 -3.94 -18.11
C ASP A 9 -11.23 -3.05 -17.13
N VAL A 10 -11.92 -2.18 -16.37
CA VAL A 10 -11.28 -1.36 -15.33
C VAL A 10 -10.73 -2.22 -14.19
N SER A 11 -11.39 -3.32 -13.85
CA SER A 11 -10.89 -4.26 -12.82
C SER A 11 -9.62 -4.98 -13.28
N LEU A 12 -9.51 -5.33 -14.57
CA LEU A 12 -8.28 -5.89 -15.14
C LEU A 12 -7.13 -4.88 -15.17
N GLU A 13 -7.41 -3.63 -15.54
CA GLU A 13 -6.42 -2.55 -15.52
C GLU A 13 -5.90 -2.30 -14.10
N LEU A 14 -6.79 -2.23 -13.11
CA LEU A 14 -6.42 -2.10 -11.70
C LEU A 14 -5.60 -3.30 -11.22
N LEU A 15 -5.99 -4.52 -11.60
CA LEU A 15 -5.23 -5.72 -11.24
C LEU A 15 -3.81 -5.67 -11.82
N HIS A 16 -3.67 -5.28 -13.08
CA HIS A 16 -2.38 -5.15 -13.74
C HIS A 16 -1.50 -4.08 -13.07
N LEU A 17 -2.10 -2.93 -12.72
CA LEU A 17 -1.40 -1.91 -11.94
C LEU A 17 -0.93 -2.48 -10.58
N LEU A 18 -1.82 -3.17 -9.86
CA LEU A 18 -1.55 -3.76 -8.55
C LEU A 18 -0.45 -4.83 -8.55
N GLN A 19 -0.31 -5.57 -9.64
CA GLN A 19 0.72 -6.59 -9.80
C GLN A 19 2.10 -6.01 -10.10
N ASN A 20 2.16 -4.79 -10.64
CA ASN A 20 3.39 -4.15 -11.09
C ASN A 20 3.80 -2.94 -10.22
N LEU A 21 3.29 -2.80 -8.99
CA LEU A 21 3.70 -1.69 -8.13
C LEU A 21 5.19 -1.75 -7.80
N PRO A 22 5.89 -0.61 -7.86
CA PRO A 22 7.25 -0.51 -7.38
C PRO A 22 7.32 -0.66 -5.84
N PRO A 23 8.53 -0.67 -5.26
CA PRO A 23 8.70 -0.54 -3.82
C PRO A 23 8.03 0.73 -3.28
N ILE A 24 7.59 0.71 -2.01
CA ILE A 24 6.81 1.80 -1.37
C ILE A 24 7.52 3.17 -1.39
N LYS A 25 8.84 3.20 -1.57
CA LYS A 25 9.62 4.44 -1.62
C LYS A 25 9.54 5.18 -2.97
N GLU A 26 9.04 4.50 -4.00
CA GLU A 26 8.97 4.97 -5.39
C GLU A 26 7.51 5.02 -5.88
N ASP A 27 6.54 5.00 -4.96
CA ASP A 27 5.12 4.76 -5.23
C ASP A 27 4.32 5.98 -5.72
N ASP A 28 4.89 7.18 -5.64
CA ASP A 28 4.14 8.43 -5.84
C ASP A 28 3.46 8.49 -7.22
N ASP A 29 4.11 7.98 -8.27
CA ASP A 29 3.60 7.98 -9.64
C ASP A 29 2.46 6.97 -9.87
N TYR A 30 2.28 6.00 -8.96
CA TYR A 30 1.29 4.92 -9.09
C TYR A 30 0.04 5.15 -8.25
N LEU A 31 0.11 6.03 -7.24
CA LEU A 31 -1.02 6.37 -6.38
C LEU A 31 -2.15 7.05 -7.14
N GLN A 32 -1.84 8.00 -8.03
CA GLN A 32 -2.85 8.72 -8.79
C GLN A 32 -3.60 7.78 -9.77
N PRO A 33 -2.94 7.02 -10.66
CA PRO A 33 -3.63 6.07 -11.53
C PRO A 33 -4.46 5.02 -10.76
N MET A 34 -3.94 4.54 -9.62
CA MET A 34 -4.68 3.59 -8.78
C MET A 34 -5.97 4.21 -8.23
N ASN A 35 -5.91 5.44 -7.72
CA ASN A 35 -7.10 6.15 -7.22
C ASN A 35 -8.11 6.43 -8.32
N GLU A 36 -7.67 6.83 -9.51
CA GLU A 36 -8.54 7.05 -10.66
C GLU A 36 -9.27 5.76 -11.07
N LEU A 37 -8.59 4.62 -11.09
CA LEU A 37 -9.19 3.33 -11.40
C LEU A 37 -10.19 2.88 -10.32
N LEU A 38 -9.89 3.11 -9.05
CA LEU A 38 -10.81 2.82 -7.94
C LEU A 38 -12.09 3.67 -8.04
N GLN A 39 -11.96 4.97 -8.31
CA GLN A 39 -13.10 5.86 -8.51
C GLN A 39 -13.94 5.46 -9.72
N LYS A 40 -13.30 5.12 -10.85
CA LYS A 40 -14.01 4.61 -12.04
C LYS A 40 -14.81 3.35 -11.71
N ARG A 41 -14.24 2.41 -10.94
CA ARG A 41 -14.96 1.19 -10.50
C ARG A 41 -16.15 1.52 -9.62
N GLU A 42 -16.00 2.45 -8.68
CA GLU A 42 -17.09 2.88 -7.78
C GLU A 42 -18.28 3.43 -8.57
N VAL A 43 -18.03 4.36 -9.50
CA VAL A 43 -19.07 4.94 -10.37
C VAL A 43 -19.74 3.87 -11.24
N LEU A 44 -18.97 2.93 -11.80
CA LEU A 44 -19.54 1.83 -12.59
C LEU A 44 -20.38 0.87 -11.75
N LEU A 45 -20.01 0.65 -10.49
CA LEU A 45 -20.75 -0.23 -9.59
C LEU A 45 -22.15 0.34 -9.27
N GLU A 46 -22.30 1.67 -9.21
CA GLU A 46 -23.59 2.33 -8.96
C GLU A 46 -24.64 2.06 -10.06
N VAL A 47 -24.19 1.80 -11.30
CA VAL A 47 -25.05 1.55 -12.46
C VAL A 47 -25.25 0.05 -12.75
N ILE A 48 -24.46 -0.83 -12.13
CA ILE A 48 -24.62 -2.29 -12.19
C ILE A 48 -25.70 -2.70 -11.18
N LYS A 49 -26.95 -2.65 -11.64
CA LYS A 49 -28.15 -2.98 -10.87
C LYS A 49 -29.06 -3.90 -11.70
N PRO A 50 -29.86 -4.76 -11.05
CA PRO A 50 -30.80 -5.63 -11.75
C PRO A 50 -31.84 -4.82 -12.54
N PRO A 51 -32.43 -5.40 -13.61
CA PRO A 51 -32.22 -6.77 -14.10
C PRO A 51 -30.87 -6.93 -14.83
N TYR A 52 -30.32 -8.16 -14.79
CA TYR A 52 -29.06 -8.50 -15.46
C TYR A 52 -29.32 -9.36 -16.70
N SER A 53 -28.61 -9.05 -17.80
CA SER A 53 -28.60 -9.92 -18.98
C SER A 53 -27.81 -11.21 -18.75
N GLU A 54 -28.00 -12.24 -19.56
CA GLU A 54 -27.22 -13.49 -19.47
C GLU A 54 -25.72 -13.23 -19.67
N GLU A 55 -25.35 -12.32 -20.58
CA GLU A 55 -23.97 -11.89 -20.78
C GLU A 55 -23.39 -11.25 -19.51
N GLU A 56 -24.15 -10.36 -18.87
CA GLU A 56 -23.74 -9.71 -17.61
C GLU A 56 -23.55 -10.74 -16.49
N LYS A 57 -24.39 -11.77 -16.41
CA LYS A 57 -24.23 -12.84 -15.42
C LYS A 57 -22.96 -13.66 -15.66
N VAL A 58 -22.61 -13.94 -16.93
CA VAL A 58 -21.39 -14.67 -17.28
C VAL A 58 -20.15 -13.86 -16.88
N ILE A 59 -20.10 -12.57 -17.26
CA ILE A 59 -19.00 -11.67 -16.93
C ILE A 59 -18.93 -11.44 -15.40
N GLY A 60 -20.09 -11.30 -14.74
CA GLY A 60 -20.19 -11.15 -13.30
C GLY A 60 -19.47 -12.25 -12.52
N LYS A 61 -19.57 -13.50 -12.98
CA LYS A 61 -18.87 -14.63 -12.34
C LYS A 61 -17.36 -14.50 -12.40
N SER A 62 -16.79 -14.06 -13.53
CA SER A 62 -15.34 -13.85 -13.63
C SER A 62 -14.88 -12.64 -12.83
N VAL A 63 -15.68 -11.57 -12.82
CA VAL A 63 -15.40 -10.33 -12.10
C VAL A 63 -15.29 -10.57 -10.59
N VAL A 64 -16.16 -11.38 -9.99
CA VAL A 64 -16.07 -11.71 -8.56
C VAL A 64 -14.69 -12.29 -8.19
N GLN A 65 -14.11 -13.11 -9.06
CA GLN A 65 -12.77 -13.67 -8.83
C GLN A 65 -11.67 -12.61 -8.94
N LEU A 66 -11.82 -11.65 -9.85
CA LEU A 66 -10.90 -10.51 -9.96
C LEU A 66 -10.98 -9.62 -8.72
N ASP A 67 -12.19 -9.34 -8.23
CA ASP A 67 -12.42 -8.49 -7.06
C ASP A 67 -11.75 -9.07 -5.80
N ILE A 68 -11.84 -10.39 -5.60
CA ILE A 68 -11.14 -11.09 -4.51
C ILE A 68 -9.62 -10.88 -4.61
N LYS A 69 -9.05 -11.04 -5.81
CA LYS A 69 -7.60 -10.86 -6.03
C LYS A 69 -7.16 -9.41 -5.77
N ILE A 70 -7.93 -8.44 -6.27
CA ILE A 70 -7.68 -7.01 -6.06
C ILE A 70 -7.70 -6.68 -4.56
N GLN A 71 -8.71 -7.18 -3.82
CA GLN A 71 -8.81 -6.98 -2.37
C GLN A 71 -7.59 -7.56 -1.63
N GLN A 72 -7.15 -8.76 -1.99
CA GLN A 72 -5.96 -9.38 -1.40
C GLN A 72 -4.70 -8.55 -1.64
N LEU A 73 -4.48 -8.07 -2.87
CA LEU A 73 -3.32 -7.25 -3.21
C LEU A 73 -3.32 -5.91 -2.45
N LEU A 74 -4.47 -5.24 -2.39
CA LEU A 74 -4.64 -3.99 -1.63
C LEU A 74 -4.37 -4.20 -0.13
N GLN A 75 -4.90 -5.28 0.45
CA GLN A 75 -4.68 -5.61 1.86
C GLN A 75 -3.21 -5.90 2.14
N ASN A 76 -2.55 -6.67 1.27
CA ASN A 76 -1.11 -6.94 1.38
C ASN A 76 -0.29 -5.65 1.27
N ARG A 77 -0.65 -4.75 0.36
CA ARG A 77 0.02 -3.44 0.22
C ARG A 77 -0.14 -2.60 1.49
N LYS A 78 -1.35 -2.53 2.04
CA LYS A 78 -1.64 -1.82 3.30
C LYS A 78 -0.79 -2.34 4.47
N VAL A 79 -0.66 -3.66 4.60
CA VAL A 79 0.17 -4.28 5.64
C VAL A 79 1.63 -3.87 5.48
N ARG A 80 2.19 -3.97 4.26
CA ARG A 80 3.59 -3.57 3.99
C ARG A 80 3.85 -2.09 4.29
N ILE A 81 2.94 -1.20 3.91
CA ILE A 81 3.04 0.23 4.23
C ILE A 81 3.08 0.44 5.75
N SER A 82 2.20 -0.24 6.50
CA SER A 82 2.17 -0.15 7.95
C SER A 82 3.48 -0.63 8.60
N GLU A 83 4.05 -1.73 8.10
CA GLU A 83 5.34 -2.25 8.56
C GLU A 83 6.50 -1.30 8.26
N GLU A 84 6.58 -0.74 7.05
CA GLU A 84 7.57 0.30 6.68
C GLU A 84 7.49 1.51 7.62
N MET A 85 6.28 2.00 7.90
CA MET A 85 6.07 3.12 8.83
C MET A 85 6.56 2.79 10.25
N MET A 86 6.35 1.56 10.72
CA MET A 86 6.87 1.11 12.03
C MET A 86 8.40 1.08 12.04
N LYS A 87 9.04 0.55 10.98
CA LYS A 87 10.50 0.53 10.84
C LYS A 87 11.10 1.95 10.84
N ILE A 88 10.49 2.89 10.13
CA ILE A 88 10.93 4.30 10.11
C ILE A 88 10.86 4.91 11.52
N LYS A 89 9.77 4.67 12.26
CA LYS A 89 9.62 5.14 13.65
C LYS A 89 10.68 4.54 14.58
N GLN A 90 10.95 3.25 14.44
CA GLN A 90 11.96 2.55 15.24
C GLN A 90 13.38 3.07 14.95
N SER A 91 13.74 3.23 13.67
CA SER A 91 15.02 3.81 13.25
C SER A 91 15.24 5.20 13.83
N LYS A 92 14.23 6.08 13.80
CA LYS A 92 14.29 7.41 14.43
C LYS A 92 14.54 7.34 15.94
N LYS A 93 13.88 6.40 16.65
CA LYS A 93 14.08 6.19 18.09
C LYS A 93 15.51 5.73 18.40
N VAL A 94 16.03 4.79 17.62
CA VAL A 94 17.39 4.25 17.76
C VAL A 94 18.44 5.34 17.49
N ASN A 95 18.31 6.11 16.41
CA ASN A 95 19.22 7.21 16.10
C ASN A 95 19.23 8.30 17.19
N LYS A 96 18.07 8.63 17.77
CA LYS A 96 17.98 9.57 18.90
C LYS A 96 18.65 9.02 20.17
N ALA A 97 18.51 7.71 20.43
CA ALA A 97 19.15 7.06 21.57
C ALA A 97 20.69 7.05 21.43
N TYR A 98 21.22 6.75 20.25
CA TYR A 98 22.66 6.81 19.98
C TYR A 98 23.21 8.24 20.07
N ALA A 99 22.53 9.24 19.50
CA ALA A 99 22.95 10.64 19.60
C ALA A 99 23.02 11.13 21.07
N ASN A 100 22.08 10.70 21.92
CA ASN A 100 22.07 11.03 23.34
C ASN A 100 23.15 10.29 24.15
N SER A 101 23.58 9.09 23.74
CA SER A 101 24.67 8.36 24.41
C SER A 101 26.06 8.92 24.11
N PHE A 102 26.26 9.58 22.95
CA PHE A 102 27.47 10.35 22.67
C PHE A 102 27.47 11.74 23.32
N GLN A 103 26.30 12.21 23.79
CA GLN A 103 26.18 13.32 24.72
C GLN A 103 26.24 12.81 26.17
N ALA A 104 27.28 12.04 26.50
CA ALA A 104 27.65 11.91 27.92
C ALA A 104 28.04 13.31 28.43
N PRO A 105 27.57 13.74 29.63
CA PRO A 105 28.04 14.99 30.20
C PRO A 105 29.54 14.85 30.47
N SER A 106 30.35 15.64 29.77
CA SER A 106 31.73 15.89 30.18
C SER A 106 31.70 16.71 31.46
N LEU A 107 31.61 16.04 32.62
CA LEU A 107 31.75 16.70 33.91
C LEU A 107 32.23 15.70 34.97
N ASP A 108 33.42 15.14 34.78
CA ASP A 108 34.56 15.44 35.66
C ASP A 108 35.78 14.65 35.17
N GLY A 109 36.87 15.36 34.88
CA GLY A 109 38.13 14.75 34.50
C GLY A 109 38.80 14.18 35.74
N THR A 110 38.82 12.86 35.91
CA THR A 110 39.80 12.24 36.81
C THR A 110 40.26 10.91 36.25
N TYR A 111 41.29 10.98 35.42
CA TYR A 111 42.09 9.84 35.00
C TYR A 111 43.00 9.45 36.18
N TYR A 112 42.67 8.38 36.89
CA TYR A 112 43.55 7.83 37.92
C TYR A 112 44.70 7.06 37.24
N ASP A 113 45.83 7.75 37.02
CA ASP A 113 47.12 7.06 36.93
C ASP A 113 47.73 7.04 38.34
N LYS A 114 47.75 5.86 38.95
CA LYS A 114 48.70 5.55 40.01
C LYS A 114 49.35 4.20 39.72
N ARG A 115 50.42 4.26 38.94
CA ARG A 115 51.57 3.36 39.09
C ARG A 115 52.28 3.66 40.41
N ASN A 116 52.31 2.68 41.32
CA ASN A 116 53.43 2.22 42.15
C ASN A 116 52.91 1.19 43.15
#